data_AF-A0A945AW80-F1
#
_entry.id   AF-A0A945AW80-F1
#
_cell.length_a   1.000
_cell.length_b   1.000
_cell.length_c   1.000
_cell.angle_alpha   90.00
_cell.angle_beta   90.00
_cell.angle_gamma   90.00
#
_symmetry.space_group_name_H-M   'P 1'
#
loop_
_entity.id
_entity.type
_entity.pdbx_description
1 polymer ?
#
loop_
_entity_poly.entity_id
_entity_poly.type
_entity_poly.pdbx_seq_one_letter_code
_entity_poly.pdbx_strand_id
1 'polypeptide(L)'
;MLTIVSWNIQYGKGVDGHIDLSRIAREILIDGSPDLICLQEVSRNYPATDNGSDQVAELQKFFPEYESFFGASHDRSGGVKGGRRQFGNLVLTRHSPIQVLHHLLPSP
;
A
#
# COMPACT_ATOMS: atom_id res chain seq x y z
N MET A 1 20.26 8.30 -11.80
CA MET A 1 18.93 8.54 -12.40
C MET A 1 17.90 8.10 -11.38
N LEU A 2 16.85 8.90 -11.13
CA LEU A 2 15.78 8.55 -10.19
C LEU A 2 14.81 7.57 -10.86
N THR A 3 14.43 6.50 -10.17
CA THR A 3 13.51 5.46 -10.66
C THR A 3 12.25 5.41 -9.81
N ILE A 4 11.08 5.37 -10.45
CA ILE A 4 9.78 5.43 -9.78
C ILE A 4 8.88 4.32 -10.32
N VAL A 5 8.26 3.58 -9.42
CA VAL A 5 7.13 2.69 -9.72
C VAL A 5 5.86 3.31 -9.18
N SER A 6 4.81 3.39 -10.00
CA SER A 6 3.47 3.76 -9.55
C SER A 6 2.46 2.74 -10.05
N TRP A 7 1.69 2.15 -9.14
CA TRP A 7 0.80 1.05 -9.48
C TRP A 7 -0.43 0.99 -8.57
N ASN A 8 -1.61 0.95 -9.19
CA ASN A 8 -2.82 0.51 -8.52
C ASN A 8 -2.83 -1.01 -8.45
N ILE A 9 -2.67 -1.56 -7.24
CA ILE A 9 -2.49 -3.00 -7.04
C ILE A 9 -3.80 -3.74 -6.76
N GLN A 10 -4.94 -3.05 -6.75
CA GLN A 10 -6.25 -3.63 -6.42
C GLN A 10 -6.19 -4.50 -5.14
N TYR A 11 -5.63 -3.95 -4.05
CA TYR A 11 -5.37 -4.66 -2.78
C TYR A 11 -4.67 -6.02 -2.95
N GLY A 12 -3.81 -6.16 -3.97
CA GLY A 12 -3.07 -7.37 -4.29
C GLY A 12 -3.86 -8.42 -5.08
N LYS A 13 -5.11 -8.13 -5.47
CA LYS A 13 -5.96 -9.06 -6.21
C LYS A 13 -5.57 -9.11 -7.68
N GLY A 14 -5.12 -10.27 -8.13
CA GLY A 14 -4.82 -10.50 -9.54
C GLY A 14 -6.07 -10.77 -10.37
N VAL A 15 -5.87 -10.84 -11.69
CA VAL A 15 -6.90 -11.26 -12.66
C VAL A 15 -7.35 -12.71 -12.44
N ASP A 16 -6.53 -13.51 -11.76
CA ASP A 16 -6.82 -14.86 -11.28
C ASP A 16 -7.73 -14.87 -10.02
N GLY A 17 -8.06 -13.70 -9.49
CA GLY A 17 -8.90 -13.54 -8.30
C GLY A 17 -8.16 -13.76 -6.98
N HIS A 18 -6.88 -14.14 -7.01
CA HIS A 18 -6.07 -14.38 -5.81
C HIS A 18 -5.44 -13.09 -5.31
N ILE A 19 -5.45 -12.89 -3.99
CA ILE A 19 -4.73 -11.82 -3.32
C ILE A 19 -3.33 -12.32 -2.98
N ASP A 20 -2.30 -11.71 -3.56
CA ASP A 20 -0.91 -12.08 -3.35
C ASP A 20 0.01 -10.85 -3.40
N LEU A 21 0.34 -10.31 -2.22
CA LEU A 21 1.26 -9.16 -2.09
C LEU A 21 2.71 -9.53 -2.37
N SER A 22 3.08 -10.82 -2.23
CA SER A 22 4.43 -11.28 -2.58
C SER A 22 4.66 -11.23 -4.09
N ARG A 23 3.62 -11.52 -4.88
CA ARG A 23 3.62 -11.32 -6.34
C ARG A 23 3.81 -9.84 -6.68
N ILE A 24 3.06 -8.94 -6.06
CA ILE A 24 3.21 -7.49 -6.26
C ILE A 24 4.65 -7.06 -5.97
N ALA A 25 5.22 -7.45 -4.82
CA ALA A 25 6.58 -7.09 -4.45
C ALA A 25 7.62 -7.66 -5.43
N ARG A 26 7.46 -8.91 -5.88
CA ARG A 26 8.34 -9.53 -6.86
C ARG A 26 8.37 -8.76 -8.18
N GLU A 27 7.20 -8.39 -8.70
CA GLU A 27 7.10 -7.62 -9.95
C GLU A 27 7.71 -6.22 -9.82
N ILE A 28 7.54 -5.56 -8.68
CA ILE A 28 8.16 -4.24 -8.43
C ILE A 28 9.70 -4.32 -8.46
N LEU A 29 10.26 -5.45 -8.02
CA LEU A 29 11.71 -5.64 -7.87
C LEU A 29 12.37 -6.34 -9.07
N ILE A 30 11.63 -6.66 -10.14
CA ILE A 30 12.12 -7.49 -11.25
C ILE A 30 13.34 -6.88 -11.96
N ASP A 31 13.36 -5.55 -12.10
CA ASP A 31 14.45 -4.78 -12.72
C ASP A 31 15.35 -4.09 -11.69
N GLY A 32 15.30 -4.54 -10.43
CA GLY A 32 16.02 -3.98 -9.29
C GLY A 32 15.16 -3.09 -8.38
N SER A 33 15.79 -2.51 -7.37
CA SER A 33 15.12 -1.72 -6.33
C SER A 33 14.87 -0.27 -6.79
N PRO A 34 13.62 0.16 -7.02
CA PRO A 34 13.32 1.53 -7.42
C PRO A 34 13.57 2.54 -6.27
N ASP A 35 13.81 3.80 -6.58
CA ASP A 35 14.00 4.83 -5.55
C ASP A 35 12.70 5.16 -4.81
N LEU A 36 11.56 5.11 -5.50
CA LEU A 36 10.24 5.45 -4.98
C LEU A 36 9.19 4.46 -5.52
N ILE A 37 8.31 3.99 -4.64
CA ILE A 37 7.18 3.12 -4.97
C ILE A 37 5.90 3.79 -4.48
N CYS A 38 4.93 3.99 -5.37
CA CYS A 38 3.63 4.57 -5.08
C CYS A 38 2.53 3.56 -5.37
N LEU A 39 1.95 2.96 -4.33
CA LEU A 39 0.89 1.96 -4.46
C LEU A 39 -0.48 2.58 -4.15
N GLN A 40 -1.44 2.37 -5.03
CA GLN A 40 -2.85 2.71 -4.79
C GLN A 40 -3.66 1.45 -4.50
N GLU A 41 -4.83 1.64 -3.89
CA GLU A 41 -5.73 0.56 -3.48
C GLU A 41 -5.13 -0.39 -2.44
N VAL A 42 -4.38 0.15 -1.49
CA VAL A 42 -3.84 -0.61 -0.36
C VAL A 42 -4.89 -0.67 0.76
N SER A 43 -5.20 -1.89 1.21
CA SER A 43 -6.18 -2.15 2.27
C SER A 43 -5.52 -2.36 3.63
N ARG A 44 -6.16 -1.88 4.70
CA ARG A 44 -5.72 -2.15 6.06
C ARG A 44 -6.92 -2.42 6.97
N ASN A 45 -6.96 -3.59 7.58
CA ASN A 45 -8.02 -4.01 8.52
C ASN A 45 -9.43 -4.02 7.93
N TYR A 46 -9.59 -4.11 6.60
CA TYR A 46 -10.89 -4.15 5.93
C TYR A 46 -11.34 -5.61 5.70
N PRO A 47 -12.38 -6.12 6.39
CA PRO A 47 -12.81 -7.52 6.28
C PRO A 47 -13.19 -7.99 4.86
N ALA A 48 -13.62 -7.08 3.98
CA ALA A 48 -14.11 -7.43 2.65
C ALA A 48 -13.00 -7.61 1.59
N THR A 49 -11.74 -7.35 1.93
CA THR A 49 -10.59 -7.54 1.03
C THR A 49 -9.91 -8.87 1.33
N ASP A 50 -8.81 -8.85 2.09
CA ASP A 50 -8.05 -10.04 2.48
C ASP A 50 -8.35 -10.46 3.92
N ASN A 51 -9.63 -10.74 4.22
CA ASN A 51 -10.11 -11.03 5.58
C ASN A 51 -9.68 -9.98 6.65
N GLY A 52 -9.37 -8.76 6.21
CA GLY A 52 -8.89 -7.69 7.06
C GLY A 52 -7.42 -7.75 7.45
N SER A 53 -6.56 -8.36 6.64
CA SER A 53 -5.10 -8.24 6.76
C SER A 53 -4.64 -6.76 6.78
N ASP A 54 -3.49 -6.52 7.43
CA ASP A 54 -2.79 -5.24 7.41
C ASP A 54 -1.78 -5.25 6.25
N GLN A 55 -2.24 -4.91 5.04
CA GLN A 55 -1.38 -4.98 3.85
C GLN A 55 -0.22 -3.98 3.92
N VAL A 56 -0.36 -2.88 4.69
CA VAL A 56 0.74 -1.95 4.91
C VAL A 56 1.87 -2.67 5.66
N ALA A 57 1.53 -3.36 6.74
CA ALA A 57 2.49 -4.14 7.51
C ALA A 57 3.10 -5.30 6.72
N GLU A 58 2.35 -5.91 5.81
CA GLU A 58 2.87 -6.97 4.93
C GLU A 58 3.80 -6.43 3.84
N LEU A 59 3.41 -5.33 3.17
CA LEU A 59 4.26 -4.68 2.18
C LEU A 59 5.56 -4.17 2.79
N GLN A 60 5.53 -3.60 3.99
CA GLN A 60 6.74 -3.20 4.73
C GLN A 60 7.75 -4.35 4.90
N LYS A 61 7.28 -5.60 5.07
CA LYS A 61 8.18 -6.76 5.20
C LYS A 61 8.92 -7.08 3.91
N PHE A 62 8.31 -6.79 2.76
CA PHE A 62 8.94 -6.98 1.45
C PHE A 62 9.91 -5.85 1.07
N PHE A 63 9.75 -4.68 1.70
CA PHE A 63 10.57 -3.48 1.43
C PHE A 63 11.25 -2.97 2.71
N PRO A 64 12.10 -3.78 3.38
CA PRO A 64 12.67 -3.43 4.68
C PRO A 64 13.64 -2.22 4.65
N GLU A 65 14.18 -1.88 3.48
CA GLU A 65 15.07 -0.73 3.27
C GLU A 65 14.31 0.56 2.93
N TYR A 66 12.97 0.53 2.91
CA TYR A 66 12.13 1.65 2.52
C TYR A 66 11.39 2.22 3.73
N GLU A 67 11.35 3.54 3.83
CA GLU A 67 10.41 4.24 4.69
C GLU A 67 9.02 4.21 4.07
N SER A 68 8.00 3.96 4.90
CA SER A 68 6.62 3.78 4.46
C SER A 68 5.71 4.91 4.95
N PHE A 69 4.91 5.47 4.05
CA PHE A 69 3.95 6.52 4.34
C PHE A 69 2.58 6.12 3.80
N PHE A 70 1.69 5.69 4.70
CA PHE A 70 0.33 5.30 4.35
C PHE A 70 -0.65 6.46 4.56
N GLY A 71 -1.31 6.88 3.50
CA GLY A 71 -2.39 7.87 3.51
C GLY A 71 -3.74 7.20 3.24
N ALA A 72 -4.53 6.99 4.28
CA ALA A 72 -5.89 6.45 4.15
C ALA A 72 -6.80 7.49 3.45
N SER A 73 -7.35 7.13 2.30
CA SER A 73 -8.39 7.92 1.61
C SER A 73 -9.78 7.61 2.17
N HIS A 74 -10.00 6.35 2.56
CA HIS A 74 -11.15 5.92 3.34
C HIS A 74 -10.68 5.50 4.72
N ASP A 75 -11.27 6.09 5.75
CA ASP A 75 -11.10 5.67 7.13
C ASP A 75 -12.48 5.58 7.79
N ARG A 76 -12.93 4.35 8.09
CA ARG A 76 -14.30 4.08 8.56
C ARG A 76 -14.30 3.06 9.70
N SER A 77 -15.38 3.00 10.47
CA SER A 77 -15.63 1.92 11.44
C SER A 77 -15.94 0.59 10.73
N GLY A 78 -15.93 -0.51 11.48
CA GLY A 78 -16.26 -1.85 10.99
C GLY A 78 -15.05 -2.62 10.44
N GLY A 79 -13.85 -2.29 10.93
CA GLY A 79 -12.66 -3.09 10.70
C GLY A 79 -12.61 -4.35 11.57
N VAL A 80 -11.54 -5.13 11.41
CA VAL A 80 -11.28 -6.33 12.21
C VAL A 80 -11.41 -6.02 13.71
N LYS A 81 -12.07 -6.91 14.45
CA LYS A 81 -12.32 -6.79 15.90
C LYS A 81 -13.01 -5.46 16.29
N GLY A 82 -13.86 -4.92 15.42
CA GLY A 82 -14.58 -3.67 15.66
C GLY A 82 -13.72 -2.41 15.50
N GLY A 83 -12.49 -2.54 14.99
CA GLY A 83 -11.57 -1.44 14.77
C GLY A 83 -11.91 -0.56 13.56
N ARG A 84 -10.91 0.23 13.13
CA ARG A 84 -10.99 1.00 11.88
C ARG A 84 -10.67 0.10 10.69
N ARG A 85 -11.38 0.29 9.58
CA ARG A 85 -11.00 -0.21 8.26
C ARG A 85 -10.52 0.96 7.42
N GLN A 86 -9.40 0.77 6.74
CA GLN A 86 -8.75 1.82 5.97
C GLN A 86 -8.44 1.33 4.55
N PHE A 87 -8.47 2.27 3.61
CA PHE A 87 -8.11 2.03 2.22
C PHE A 87 -7.50 3.29 1.63
N GLY A 88 -6.40 3.17 0.91
CA GLY A 88 -5.72 4.36 0.40
C GLY A 88 -4.42 4.07 -0.32
N ASN A 89 -3.51 5.03 -0.21
CA ASN A 89 -2.22 5.01 -0.92
C ASN A 89 -1.08 4.71 0.04
N LEU A 90 -0.11 3.92 -0.40
CA LEU A 90 1.14 3.67 0.29
C LEU A 90 2.30 4.19 -0.57
N VAL A 91 3.10 5.07 0.01
CA VAL A 91 4.39 5.47 -0.57
C VAL A 91 5.50 4.78 0.18
N LEU A 92 6.44 4.17 -0.54
CA LEU A 92 7.66 3.58 0.00
C LEU A 92 8.87 4.26 -0.68
N THR A 93 9.85 4.73 0.10
CA THR A 93 11.04 5.42 -0.44
C THR A 93 12.31 5.03 0.32
N ARG A 94 13.44 4.93 -0.39
CA ARG A 94 14.78 4.79 0.23
C ARG A 94 15.41 6.13 0.60
N HIS A 95 14.78 7.23 0.19
CA HIS A 95 15.22 8.59 0.45
C HIS A 95 14.24 9.24 1.42
N SER A 96 14.71 9.60 2.61
CA SER A 96 13.87 10.21 3.65
C SER A 96 13.31 11.57 3.17
N PRO A 97 11.98 11.73 3.10
CA PRO A 97 11.38 12.99 2.70
C PRO A 97 11.55 14.04 3.81
N ILE A 98 11.77 15.30 3.43
CA ILE A 98 11.75 16.43 4.37
C ILE A 98 10.31 16.67 4.87
N GLN A 99 9.37 16.62 3.91
CA GLN A 99 7.93 16.84 3.95
C GLN A 99 7.05 15.59 3.79
N VAL A 100 6.15 15.24 4.72
CA VAL A 100 5.02 14.34 4.40
C VAL A 100 3.69 15.04 4.68
N LEU A 101 2.84 15.14 3.64
CA LEU A 101 1.48 15.68 3.74
C LEU A 101 0.51 14.74 3.04
N HIS A 102 -0.53 14.31 3.76
CA HIS A 102 -1.62 13.54 3.17
C HIS A 102 -2.81 14.47 2.90
N HIS A 103 -3.03 14.76 1.61
CA HIS A 103 -4.16 15.58 1.19
C HIS A 103 -5.37 14.69 0.92
N LEU A 104 -6.46 14.96 1.65
CA LEU A 104 -7.76 14.37 1.35
C LEU A 104 -8.33 15.02 0.09
N LEU A 105 -8.93 14.21 -0.77
CA LEU A 105 -9.67 14.74 -1.92
C LEU A 105 -10.92 15.50 -1.43
N PRO A 106 -11.35 16.57 -2.14
CA PRO A 106 -12.41 17.46 -1.67
C PRO A 106 -13.77 16.80 -1.44
N SER A 107 -14.01 15.61 -2.00
CA SER A 107 -15.23 14.83 -1.82
C SER A 107 -14.89 13.33 -1.75
N PRO A 108 -15.17 12.66 -0.62
CA PRO A 108 -15.15 11.20 -0.51
C PRO A 108 -16.41 10.53 -1.08
#